data_AF-A0A1X2GM75-F1
#
_entry.id   AF-A0A1X2GM75-F1
#
_cell.length_a   1.000
_cell.length_b   1.000
_cell.length_c   1.000
_cell.angle_alpha   90.00
_cell.angle_beta   90.00
_cell.angle_gamma   90.00
#
_symmetry.space_group_name_H-M   'P 1'
#
loop_
_entity.id
_entity.type
_entity.pdbx_description
1 polymer ?
#
loop_
_entity_poly.entity_id
_entity_poly.type
_entity_poly.pdbx_seq_one_letter_code
_entity_poly.pdbx_strand_id
1 'polypeptide(L)'
;MASVLVVYAIIEQDRQVNLKRITRRAEHEAMEQIRVVHSQHKAIQQDIRALRQLLTTDSAPLEDKEWKRCDYLVVQCNELLTRLLERLDAIRPTASILGETVDISAPIQPLQSAAIHQIRKKKKKVIRDIDRDFEELHSCRHLLAQGE
;
A
#
# COMPACT_ATOMS: atom_id res chain seq x y z
N MET A 1 29.04 -29.88 32.88
CA MET A 1 27.82 -29.08 33.10
C MET A 1 27.99 -27.62 32.64
N ALA A 2 29.09 -26.94 32.94
CA ALA A 2 29.35 -25.57 32.47
C ALA A 2 29.40 -25.41 30.92
N SER A 3 29.91 -26.41 30.20
CA SER A 3 30.01 -26.39 28.73
C SER A 3 28.66 -26.38 28.00
N VAL A 4 27.65 -27.09 28.53
CA VAL A 4 26.31 -27.19 27.92
C VAL A 4 25.55 -25.87 28.04
N LEU A 5 25.70 -25.16 29.16
CA LEU A 5 25.10 -23.84 29.38
C LEU A 5 25.68 -22.78 28.44
N VAL A 6 27.01 -22.84 28.18
CA VAL A 6 27.68 -21.94 27.22
C VAL A 6 27.20 -22.21 25.79
N VAL A 7 27.09 -23.48 25.39
CA VAL A 7 26.57 -23.86 24.05
C VAL A 7 25.12 -23.41 23.89
N TYR A 8 24.28 -23.62 24.91
CA TYR A 8 22.88 -23.18 24.88
C TYR A 8 22.74 -21.65 24.77
N ALA A 9 23.56 -20.90 25.51
CA ALA A 9 23.58 -19.43 25.44
C ALA A 9 23.97 -18.91 24.06
N ILE A 10 24.96 -19.55 23.41
CA ILE A 10 25.39 -19.20 22.05
C ILE A 10 24.25 -19.48 21.04
N ILE A 11 23.61 -20.64 21.12
CA ILE A 11 22.51 -21.01 20.23
C ILE A 11 21.33 -20.04 20.38
N GLU A 12 20.94 -19.68 21.61
CA GLU A 12 19.86 -18.72 21.81
C GLU A 12 20.26 -17.31 21.32
N GLN A 13 21.50 -16.90 21.51
CA GLN A 13 22.01 -15.63 20.97
C GLN A 13 21.93 -15.60 19.44
N ASP A 14 22.38 -16.65 18.76
CA ASP A 14 22.29 -16.79 17.30
C ASP A 14 20.85 -16.79 16.82
N ARG A 15 19.95 -17.45 17.55
CA ARG A 15 18.50 -17.45 17.27
C ARG A 15 17.94 -16.04 17.32
N GLN A 16 18.27 -15.28 18.36
CA GLN A 16 17.83 -13.88 18.51
C GLN A 16 18.40 -12.97 17.42
N VAL A 17 19.68 -13.14 17.05
CA VAL A 17 20.31 -12.38 15.96
C VAL A 17 19.64 -12.69 14.62
N ASN A 18 19.42 -13.96 14.32
CA ASN A 18 18.75 -14.37 13.09
C ASN A 18 17.32 -13.84 13.01
N LEU A 19 16.57 -13.90 14.10
CA LEU A 19 15.20 -13.37 14.15
C LEU A 19 15.16 -11.87 13.90
N LYS A 20 16.06 -11.11 14.54
CA LYS A 20 16.19 -9.66 14.32
C LYS A 20 16.48 -9.35 12.86
N ARG A 21 17.40 -10.09 12.25
CA ARG A 21 17.78 -9.91 10.84
C ARG A 21 16.60 -10.19 9.90
N ILE A 22 15.90 -11.30 10.09
CA ILE A 22 14.73 -11.66 9.27
C ILE A 22 13.63 -10.61 9.41
N THR A 23 13.29 -10.23 10.65
CA THR A 23 12.24 -9.23 10.93
C THR A 23 12.54 -7.91 10.25
N ARG A 24 13.77 -7.40 10.40
CA ARG A 24 14.18 -6.13 9.78
C ARG A 24 14.18 -6.18 8.25
N ARG A 25 14.61 -7.30 7.67
CA ARG A 25 14.58 -7.49 6.21
C ARG A 25 13.14 -7.47 5.70
N ALA A 26 12.26 -8.28 6.29
CA ALA A 26 10.85 -8.34 5.92
C ALA A 26 10.15 -6.97 6.10
N GLU A 27 10.47 -6.26 7.19
CA GLU A 27 9.97 -4.90 7.41
C GLU A 27 10.43 -3.94 6.32
N HIS A 28 11.72 -3.93 6.00
CA HIS A 28 12.29 -3.07 4.97
C HIS A 28 11.66 -3.35 3.59
N GLU A 29 11.56 -4.61 3.20
CA GLU A 29 10.97 -5.02 1.92
C GLU A 29 9.50 -4.59 1.82
N ALA A 30 8.69 -4.84 2.86
CA ALA A 30 7.30 -4.40 2.89
C ALA A 30 7.16 -2.87 2.83
N MET A 31 8.01 -2.15 3.55
CA MET A 31 8.01 -0.68 3.55
C MET A 31 8.39 -0.11 2.18
N GLU A 32 9.37 -0.71 1.48
CA GLU A 32 9.73 -0.27 0.13
C GLU A 32 8.60 -0.56 -0.87
N GLN A 33 7.95 -1.73 -0.79
CA GLN A 33 6.77 -2.02 -1.60
C GLN A 33 5.66 -0.97 -1.39
N ILE A 34 5.36 -0.61 -0.13
CA ILE A 34 4.41 0.46 0.18
C ILE A 34 4.88 1.81 -0.38
N ARG A 35 6.19 2.10 -0.33
CA ARG A 35 6.75 3.35 -0.85
C ARG A 35 6.57 3.45 -2.36
N VAL A 36 6.83 2.37 -3.09
CA VAL A 36 6.62 2.28 -4.55
C VAL A 36 5.15 2.49 -4.88
N VAL A 37 4.23 1.79 -4.21
CA VAL A 37 2.78 1.97 -4.40
C VAL A 37 2.38 3.42 -4.13
N HIS A 38 2.86 4.03 -3.04
CA HIS A 38 2.56 5.41 -2.72
C HIS A 38 3.11 6.39 -3.76
N SER A 39 4.27 6.12 -4.37
CA SER A 39 4.82 6.93 -5.45
C SER A 39 3.94 6.87 -6.70
N GLN A 40 3.47 5.68 -7.08
CA GLN A 40 2.57 5.49 -8.22
C GLN A 40 1.22 6.15 -7.98
N HIS A 41 0.68 6.03 -6.76
CA HIS A 41 -0.52 6.72 -6.34
C HIS A 41 -0.41 8.24 -6.55
N LYS A 42 0.72 8.85 -6.20
CA LYS A 42 0.93 10.30 -6.42
C LYS A 42 0.85 10.71 -7.89
N ALA A 43 1.31 9.87 -8.81
CA ALA A 43 1.21 10.14 -10.24
C ALA A 43 -0.26 10.11 -10.68
N ILE A 44 -1.00 9.05 -10.32
CA ILE A 44 -2.44 8.94 -10.61
C ILE A 44 -3.22 10.11 -10.01
N GLN A 45 -2.87 10.53 -8.78
CA GLN A 45 -3.49 11.67 -8.13
C GLN A 45 -3.30 12.98 -8.91
N GLN A 46 -2.16 13.16 -9.59
CA GLN A 46 -1.95 14.32 -10.45
C GLN A 46 -2.88 14.28 -11.67
N ASP A 47 -3.04 13.10 -12.29
CA ASP A 47 -3.95 12.90 -13.41
C ASP A 47 -5.41 13.19 -13.02
N ILE A 48 -5.84 12.70 -11.85
CA ILE A 48 -7.19 12.96 -11.30
C ILE A 48 -7.41 14.45 -11.05
N ARG A 49 -6.42 15.16 -10.49
CA ARG A 49 -6.54 16.60 -10.25
C ARG A 49 -6.62 17.39 -11.55
N ALA A 50 -5.82 17.04 -12.55
CA ALA A 50 -5.86 17.68 -13.86
C ALA A 50 -7.22 17.44 -14.54
N LEU A 51 -7.75 16.21 -14.45
CA LEU A 51 -9.08 15.88 -14.92
C LEU A 51 -10.15 16.72 -14.22
N ARG A 52 -10.14 16.78 -12.87
CA ARG A 52 -11.12 17.58 -12.11
C ARG A 52 -11.08 19.05 -12.55
N GLN A 53 -9.89 19.63 -12.65
CA GLN A 53 -9.74 21.02 -13.09
C GLN A 53 -10.37 21.24 -14.46
N LEU A 54 -10.07 20.37 -15.42
CA LEU A 54 -10.62 20.47 -16.77
C LEU A 54 -12.15 20.37 -16.80
N LEU A 55 -12.75 19.49 -15.99
CA LEU A 55 -14.21 19.34 -15.91
C LEU A 55 -14.93 20.48 -15.17
N THR A 56 -14.23 21.21 -14.30
CA THR A 56 -14.81 22.30 -13.49
C THR A 56 -14.50 23.70 -14.01
N THR A 57 -13.65 23.84 -15.03
CA THR A 57 -13.32 25.15 -15.59
C THR A 57 -14.46 25.59 -16.51
N ASP A 58 -15.01 26.80 -16.32
CA ASP A 58 -16.10 27.45 -17.09
C ASP A 58 -15.79 27.71 -18.58
N SER A 59 -14.84 26.96 -19.15
CA SER A 59 -14.59 26.93 -20.58
C SER A 59 -15.79 26.31 -21.30
N ALA A 60 -15.99 26.72 -22.55
CA ALA A 60 -17.03 26.20 -23.44
C ALA A 60 -17.23 24.67 -23.33
N PRO A 61 -18.45 24.15 -23.64
CA PRO A 61 -18.73 22.72 -23.61
C PRO A 61 -17.62 21.93 -24.30
N LEU A 62 -17.12 20.91 -23.62
CA LEU A 62 -16.03 20.07 -24.09
C LEU A 62 -16.35 19.53 -25.49
N GLU A 63 -15.38 19.60 -26.40
CA GLU A 63 -15.54 18.94 -27.69
C GLU A 63 -15.68 17.43 -27.49
N ASP A 64 -16.45 16.73 -28.35
CA ASP A 64 -16.67 15.28 -28.28
C ASP A 64 -15.38 14.46 -28.08
N LYS A 65 -14.27 14.90 -28.70
CA LYS A 65 -12.97 14.24 -28.58
C LYS A 65 -12.38 14.39 -27.17
N GLU A 66 -12.52 15.57 -26.58
CA GLU A 66 -12.04 15.85 -25.23
C GLU A 66 -12.90 15.16 -24.19
N TRP A 67 -14.22 15.15 -24.39
CA TRP A 67 -15.14 14.41 -23.54
C TRP A 67 -14.80 12.91 -23.52
N LYS A 68 -14.64 12.28 -24.69
CA LYS A 68 -14.23 10.86 -24.79
C LYS A 68 -12.88 10.58 -24.15
N ARG A 69 -11.94 11.52 -24.25
CA ARG A 69 -10.63 11.41 -23.57
C ARG A 69 -10.81 11.45 -22.06
N CYS A 70 -11.66 12.31 -21.53
CA CYS A 70 -11.94 12.41 -20.10
C CYS A 70 -12.61 11.14 -19.57
N ASP A 71 -13.60 10.60 -20.28
CA ASP A 71 -14.26 9.34 -19.92
C ASP A 71 -13.24 8.18 -19.87
N TYR A 72 -12.39 8.08 -20.89
CA TYR A 72 -11.29 7.11 -20.90
C TYR A 72 -10.35 7.28 -19.71
N LEU A 73 -9.96 8.51 -19.36
CA LEU A 73 -9.09 8.79 -18.22
C LEU A 73 -9.72 8.41 -16.88
N VAL A 74 -11.04 8.61 -16.70
CA VAL A 74 -11.76 8.16 -15.50
C VAL A 74 -11.64 6.65 -15.35
N VAL A 75 -11.95 5.91 -16.42
CA VAL A 75 -11.87 4.44 -16.42
C VAL A 75 -10.45 3.96 -16.14
N GLN A 76 -9.46 4.57 -16.82
CA GLN A 76 -8.05 4.22 -16.65
C GLN A 76 -7.58 4.46 -15.21
N CYS A 77 -7.87 5.62 -14.62
CA CYS A 77 -7.44 5.93 -13.26
C CYS A 77 -8.11 5.00 -12.24
N ASN A 78 -9.38 4.67 -12.42
CA ASN A 78 -10.11 3.74 -11.56
C ASN A 78 -9.47 2.34 -11.56
N GLU A 79 -9.11 1.82 -12.74
CA GLU A 79 -8.39 0.56 -12.88
C GLU A 79 -7.01 0.60 -12.22
N LEU A 80 -6.25 1.67 -12.42
CA LEU A 80 -4.92 1.83 -11.84
C LEU A 80 -4.98 1.88 -10.30
N LEU A 81 -5.93 2.63 -9.71
CA LEU A 81 -6.14 2.67 -8.27
C LEU A 81 -6.52 1.28 -7.72
N THR A 82 -7.36 0.53 -8.43
CA THR A 82 -7.76 -0.83 -8.05
C THR A 82 -6.54 -1.75 -7.97
N ARG A 83 -5.68 -1.73 -8.98
CA ARG A 83 -4.41 -2.49 -8.98
C ARG A 83 -3.47 -2.09 -7.84
N LEU A 84 -3.47 -0.81 -7.43
CA LEU A 84 -2.69 -0.38 -6.27
C LEU A 84 -3.23 -0.98 -4.97
N LEU A 85 -4.57 -1.06 -4.81
CA LEU A 85 -5.18 -1.73 -3.65
C LEU A 85 -4.85 -3.22 -3.61
N GLU A 86 -4.95 -3.93 -4.74
CA GLU A 86 -4.59 -5.35 -4.84
C GLU A 86 -3.13 -5.59 -4.43
N ARG A 87 -2.22 -4.74 -4.92
CA ARG A 87 -0.80 -4.80 -4.55
C ARG A 87 -0.57 -4.50 -3.08
N LEU A 88 -1.30 -3.55 -2.49
CA LEU A 88 -1.26 -3.33 -1.05
C LEU A 88 -1.78 -4.56 -0.31
N ASP A 89 -2.85 -5.19 -0.77
CA ASP A 89 -3.41 -6.39 -0.14
C ASP A 89 -2.43 -7.55 -0.09
N ALA A 90 -1.68 -7.76 -1.19
CA ALA A 90 -0.61 -8.74 -1.28
C ALA A 90 0.50 -8.55 -0.21
N ILE A 91 0.68 -7.33 0.32
CA ILE A 91 1.57 -7.08 1.46
C ILE A 91 0.91 -7.62 2.72
N ARG A 92 1.40 -8.77 3.20
CA ARG A 92 0.91 -9.52 4.38
C ARG A 92 1.93 -9.51 5.51
N PRO A 93 2.02 -8.44 6.33
CA PRO A 93 3.13 -8.22 7.25
C PRO A 93 3.30 -9.33 8.28
N THR A 94 2.19 -9.91 8.74
CA THR A 94 2.20 -11.02 9.71
C THR A 94 2.83 -12.27 9.09
N ALA A 95 2.39 -12.67 7.89
CA ALA A 95 2.95 -13.82 7.19
C ALA A 95 4.42 -13.60 6.82
N SER A 96 4.80 -12.40 6.36
CA SER A 96 6.18 -12.09 5.99
C SER A 96 7.16 -12.07 7.17
N ILE A 97 6.72 -11.66 8.36
CA ILE A 97 7.60 -11.53 9.54
C ILE A 97 7.61 -12.78 10.40
N LEU A 98 6.47 -13.47 10.51
CA LEU A 98 6.35 -14.66 11.36
C LEU A 98 6.52 -15.97 10.57
N GLY A 99 6.29 -15.95 9.25
CA GLY A 99 6.20 -17.13 8.40
C GLY A 99 4.75 -17.54 8.12
N GLU A 100 4.51 -18.38 7.10
CA GLU A 100 3.17 -18.89 6.75
C GLU A 100 2.71 -20.03 7.69
N THR A 101 3.66 -20.69 8.36
CA THR A 101 3.47 -21.87 9.20
C THR A 101 3.73 -21.58 10.68
N VAL A 102 3.34 -20.40 11.15
CA VAL A 102 3.56 -20.03 12.54
C VAL A 102 2.74 -20.94 13.44
N ASP A 103 3.45 -21.72 14.24
CA ASP A 103 2.90 -22.38 15.40
C ASP A 103 2.30 -21.28 16.29
N ILE A 104 0.96 -21.17 16.29
CA ILE A 104 0.18 -20.10 16.95
C ILE A 104 0.49 -20.04 18.47
N SER A 105 1.14 -21.08 18.97
CA SER A 105 1.63 -21.27 20.32
C SER A 105 2.91 -20.48 20.67
N ALA A 106 3.69 -20.00 19.69
CA ALA A 106 4.92 -19.25 19.97
C ALA A 106 4.61 -17.75 20.23
N PRO A 107 5.11 -17.16 21.34
CA PRO A 107 4.86 -15.76 21.64
C PRO A 107 5.55 -14.85 20.61
N ILE A 108 4.77 -13.95 20.00
CA ILE A 108 5.28 -12.92 19.09
C ILE A 108 6.21 -12.00 19.87
N GLN A 109 7.45 -11.85 19.40
CA GLN A 109 8.40 -10.98 20.08
C GLN A 109 8.04 -9.49 19.89
N PRO A 110 8.36 -8.61 20.87
CA PRO A 110 8.05 -7.18 20.78
C PRO A 110 8.54 -6.51 19.48
N LEU A 111 9.72 -6.89 18.99
CA LEU A 111 10.27 -6.38 17.73
C LEU A 111 9.38 -6.73 16.53
N GLN A 112 8.92 -7.99 16.44
CA GLN A 112 8.05 -8.46 15.36
C GLN A 112 6.68 -7.77 15.43
N SER A 113 6.12 -7.64 16.63
CA SER A 113 4.86 -6.94 16.86
C SER A 113 4.94 -5.47 16.42
N ALA A 114 6.02 -4.77 16.80
CA ALA A 114 6.25 -3.39 16.41
C ALA A 114 6.37 -3.22 14.89
N ALA A 115 7.16 -4.08 14.23
CA ALA A 115 7.32 -4.05 12.77
C ALA A 115 5.99 -4.31 12.04
N ILE A 116 5.24 -5.33 12.44
CA ILE A 116 3.91 -5.63 11.89
C ILE A 116 2.98 -4.43 12.04
N HIS A 117 2.94 -3.82 13.23
CA HIS A 117 2.11 -2.65 13.50
C HIS A 117 2.49 -1.46 12.61
N GLN A 118 3.78 -1.18 12.46
CA GLN A 118 4.28 -0.08 11.63
C GLN A 118 3.89 -0.24 10.16
N ILE A 119 4.08 -1.44 9.59
CA ILE A 119 3.72 -1.73 8.20
C ILE A 119 2.20 -1.58 8.00
N ARG A 120 1.39 -2.15 8.91
CA ARG A 120 -0.08 -2.03 8.88
C ARG A 120 -0.52 -0.56 8.94
N LYS A 121 0.06 0.23 9.83
CA LYS A 121 -0.23 1.66 9.97
C LYS A 121 0.07 2.42 8.68
N LYS A 122 1.22 2.15 8.05
CA LYS A 122 1.59 2.80 6.79
C LYS A 122 0.68 2.36 5.65
N LYS A 123 0.42 1.06 5.49
CA LYS A 123 -0.52 0.50 4.50
C LYS A 123 -1.91 1.14 4.63
N LYS A 124 -2.47 1.19 5.85
CA LYS A 124 -3.78 1.82 6.12
C LYS A 124 -3.81 3.31 5.78
N LYS A 125 -2.69 4.02 5.88
CA LYS A 125 -2.62 5.42 5.44
C LYS A 125 -2.76 5.51 3.92
N VAL A 126 -2.00 4.73 3.17
CA VAL A 126 -2.04 4.76 1.70
C VAL A 126 -3.39 4.31 1.16
N ILE A 127 -4.01 3.28 1.76
CA ILE A 127 -5.38 2.85 1.40
C ILE A 127 -6.37 4.00 1.53
N ARG A 128 -6.37 4.72 2.67
CA ARG A 128 -7.27 5.87 2.85
C ARG A 128 -7.03 7.01 1.87
N ASP A 129 -5.77 7.20 1.45
CA ASP A 129 -5.45 8.20 0.44
C ASP A 129 -6.01 7.77 -0.94
N ILE A 130 -5.90 6.48 -1.28
CA ILE A 130 -6.49 5.89 -2.50
C ILE A 130 -8.03 5.96 -2.48
N ASP A 131 -8.67 5.63 -1.35
CA ASP A 131 -10.13 5.66 -1.21
C ASP A 131 -10.69 7.06 -1.49
N ARG A 132 -9.99 8.11 -1.03
CA ARG A 132 -10.36 9.49 -1.33
C ARG A 132 -10.25 9.81 -2.81
N ASP A 133 -9.21 9.32 -3.47
CA ASP A 133 -9.02 9.55 -4.91
C ASP A 133 -10.05 8.75 -5.74
N PHE A 134 -10.60 7.63 -5.24
CA PHE A 134 -11.79 6.98 -5.82
C PHE A 134 -13.05 7.84 -5.69
N GLU A 135 -13.30 8.45 -4.54
CA GLU A 135 -14.44 9.37 -4.34
C GLU A 135 -14.34 10.58 -5.30
N GLU A 136 -13.12 11.07 -5.51
CA GLU A 136 -12.81 12.15 -6.44
C GLU A 136 -13.12 11.75 -7.90
N LEU A 137 -12.68 10.58 -8.33
CA LEU A 137 -13.01 10.03 -9.64
C LEU A 137 -14.51 9.82 -9.82
N HIS A 138 -15.20 9.36 -8.78
CA HIS A 138 -16.66 9.23 -8.81
C HIS A 138 -17.33 10.58 -9.05
N SER A 139 -16.83 11.64 -8.40
CA SER A 139 -17.31 13.01 -8.62
C SER A 139 -17.03 13.50 -10.05
N CYS A 140 -15.84 13.23 -10.59
CA CYS A 140 -15.49 13.56 -11.98
C CYS A 140 -16.42 12.86 -12.98
N ARG A 141 -16.76 11.59 -12.73
CA ARG A 141 -17.70 10.83 -13.56
C ARG A 141 -19.10 11.44 -13.55
N HIS A 142 -19.58 11.90 -12.40
CA HIS A 142 -20.87 12.61 -12.32
C HIS A 142 -20.87 13.91 -13.11
N LEU A 143 -19.78 14.68 -13.07
CA LEU A 143 -19.65 15.91 -13.87
C LEU A 143 -19.70 15.62 -15.38
N LEU A 144 -19.02 14.57 -15.83
CA LEU A 144 -19.07 14.14 -17.23
C LEU A 144 -20.49 13.77 -17.67
N ALA A 145 -21.25 13.07 -16.83
CA ALA A 145 -22.62 12.67 -17.12
C ALA A 145 -23.63 13.83 -17.10
N GLN A 146 -23.31 14.95 -16.45
CA GLN A 146 -24.14 16.17 -16.46
C GLN A 146 -23.89 17.05 -17.69
N GLY A 147 -22.78 16.82 -18.40
CA GLY A 147 -22.41 17.54 -19.62
C GLY A 147 -22.85 16.86 -20.93
N GLU A 148 -23.45 15.67 -20.86
CA GLU A 148 -24.19 15.03 -21.98
C GLU A 148 -25.58 15.67 -22.15
#